data_AF-K2D7T3-F1
#
_entry.id   AF-K2D7T3-F1
#
_cell.length_a   1.000
_cell.length_b   1.000
_cell.length_c   1.000
_cell.angle_alpha   90.00
_cell.angle_beta   90.00
_cell.angle_gamma   90.00
#
_symmetry.space_group_name_H-M   'P 1'
#
loop_
_entity.id
_entity.type
_entity.pdbx_description
1 polymer ?
#
loop_
_entity_poly.entity_id
_entity_poly.type
_entity_poly.pdbx_seq_one_letter_code
_entity_poly.pdbx_strand_id
1 'polypeptide(L)'
;MLIWVPAAITLFVTQHWIAGLVLTLWGIFVVGTVDNIIKPILIGEKAQIHPLMSFLTILGGIFTMGLPGLIVAPYLLSLALTFLHIYKLEYKSILDR
;
A
#
# COMPACT_ATOMS: atom_id res chain seq x y z
N MET A 1 10.29 -7.87 -1.11
CA MET A 1 11.72 -7.61 -1.43
C MET A 1 12.68 -7.61 -0.21
N LEU A 2 12.28 -7.14 0.98
CA LEU A 2 13.20 -6.89 2.11
C LEU A 2 13.78 -8.15 2.80
N ILE A 3 13.18 -9.33 2.61
CA ILE A 3 13.51 -10.54 3.38
C ILE A 3 14.33 -11.58 2.59
N TRP A 4 13.95 -11.87 1.33
CA TRP A 4 14.56 -12.98 0.58
C TRP A 4 15.88 -12.61 -0.14
N VAL A 5 16.09 -11.33 -0.45
CA VAL A 5 17.31 -10.82 -1.10
C VAL A 5 18.57 -11.05 -0.25
N PRO A 6 18.63 -10.63 1.04
CA PRO A 6 19.79 -10.94 1.88
C PRO A 6 19.98 -12.44 2.08
N ALA A 7 18.90 -13.24 2.16
CA ALA A 7 19.00 -14.69 2.25
C ALA A 7 19.67 -15.32 1.00
N ALA A 8 19.29 -14.86 -0.20
CA ALA A 8 19.93 -15.31 -1.44
C ALA A 8 21.43 -14.98 -1.46
N ILE A 9 21.80 -13.77 -1.04
CA ILE A 9 23.20 -13.34 -0.94
C ILE A 9 23.98 -14.25 0.02
N THR A 10 23.43 -14.58 1.20
CA THR A 10 24.10 -15.49 2.14
C THR A 10 24.33 -16.89 1.57
N LEU A 11 23.42 -17.40 0.73
CA LEU A 11 23.60 -18.70 0.09
C LEU A 11 24.72 -18.70 -0.96
N PHE A 12 24.88 -17.62 -1.72
CA PHE A 12 25.99 -17.47 -2.65
C PHE A 12 27.33 -17.33 -1.91
N VAL A 13 27.36 -16.59 -0.80
CA VAL A 13 28.57 -16.44 0.04
C VAL A 13 28.99 -17.76 0.68
N THR A 14 28.02 -18.63 1.04
CA THR A 14 28.30 -19.97 1.59
C THR A 14 28.56 -21.03 0.52
N GLN A 15 28.84 -20.64 -0.74
CA GLN A 15 29.09 -21.51 -1.90
C GLN A 15 27.95 -22.50 -2.25
N HIS A 16 26.74 -22.29 -1.74
CA HIS A 16 25.57 -23.09 -2.10
C HIS A 16 24.91 -22.54 -3.37
N TRP A 17 25.61 -22.65 -4.51
CA TRP A 17 25.22 -22.05 -5.78
C TRP A 17 23.84 -22.49 -6.29
N ILE A 18 23.52 -23.79 -6.20
CA ILE A 18 22.24 -24.35 -6.68
C ILE A 18 21.08 -23.79 -5.85
N ALA A 19 21.21 -23.83 -4.52
CA ALA A 19 20.17 -23.34 -3.63
C ALA A 19 20.02 -21.81 -3.72
N GLY A 20 21.11 -21.05 -3.91
CA GLY A 20 21.07 -19.61 -4.15
C GLY A 20 20.36 -19.25 -5.46
N LEU A 21 20.63 -20.00 -6.54
CA LEU A 21 19.99 -19.79 -7.85
C LEU A 21 18.50 -20.11 -7.82
N VAL A 22 18.11 -21.23 -7.19
CA VAL A 22 16.70 -21.61 -7.01
C VAL A 22 15.96 -20.57 -6.17
N LEU A 23 16.54 -20.13 -5.04
CA LEU A 23 15.94 -19.11 -4.18
C LEU A 23 15.79 -17.77 -4.91
N THR A 24 16.76 -17.41 -5.75
CA THR A 24 16.72 -16.15 -6.50
C THR A 24 15.64 -16.16 -7.57
N LEU A 25 15.55 -17.24 -8.36
CA LEU A 25 14.49 -17.41 -9.34
C LEU A 25 13.11 -17.41 -8.67
N TRP A 26 12.95 -18.17 -7.57
CA TRP A 26 11.71 -18.21 -6.82
C TRP A 26 11.32 -16.85 -6.23
N GLY A 27 12.28 -16.12 -5.67
CA GLY A 27 12.07 -14.80 -5.10
C GLY A 27 11.63 -13.76 -6.12
N ILE A 28 12.17 -13.79 -7.34
CA ILE A 28 11.78 -12.88 -8.41
C ILE A 28 10.39 -13.25 -8.96
N PHE A 29 10.21 -14.51 -9.35
CA PHE A 29 9.01 -14.93 -10.07
C PHE A 29 7.79 -15.11 -9.18
N VAL A 30 7.95 -15.66 -7.98
CA VAL A 30 6.83 -15.93 -7.07
C VAL A 30 6.65 -14.77 -6.10
N VAL A 31 7.67 -14.46 -5.30
CA VAL A 31 7.54 -13.42 -4.26
C VAL A 31 7.38 -12.03 -4.90
N GLY A 32 8.13 -11.73 -5.96
CA GLY A 32 7.98 -10.48 -6.71
C GLY A 32 6.58 -10.33 -7.32
N THR A 33 6.00 -11.39 -7.88
CA THR A 33 4.64 -11.37 -8.43
C THR A 33 3.58 -11.21 -7.34
N VAL A 34 3.73 -11.91 -6.22
CA VAL A 34 2.80 -11.80 -5.09
C VAL A 34 2.82 -10.37 -4.51
N ASP A 35 4.01 -9.83 -4.29
CA ASP A 35 4.18 -8.48 -3.71
C ASP A 35 3.74 -7.37 -4.67
N ASN A 36 4.02 -7.50 -5.97
CA ASN A 36 3.82 -6.42 -6.96
C ASN A 36 2.51 -6.51 -7.76
N ILE A 37 1.89 -7.69 -7.89
CA ILE A 37 0.70 -7.89 -8.72
C ILE A 37 -0.49 -8.31 -7.86
N ILE A 38 -0.34 -9.33 -7.02
CA ILE A 38 -1.46 -9.82 -6.20
C ILE A 38 -1.89 -8.75 -5.21
N LYS A 39 -0.94 -8.05 -4.57
CA LYS A 39 -1.24 -7.01 -3.60
C LYS A 39 -2.09 -5.86 -4.16
N PRO A 40 -1.77 -5.23 -5.30
CA PRO A 40 -2.65 -4.20 -5.88
C PRO A 40 -3.98 -4.75 -6.39
N ILE A 41 -4.03 -5.98 -6.93
CA ILE A 41 -5.30 -6.60 -7.35
C ILE A 41 -6.21 -6.85 -6.14
N LEU A 42 -5.66 -7.36 -5.03
CA LEU A 42 -6.41 -7.66 -3.81
C LEU A 42 -6.82 -6.40 -3.06
N ILE A 43 -5.96 -5.37 -3.07
CA ILE A 43 -6.23 -4.08 -2.42
C ILE A 43 -7.19 -3.23 -3.25
N GLY A 44 -7.28 -3.48 -4.56
CA GLY A 44 -8.33 -3.01 -5.48
C GLY A 44 -8.61 -1.51 -5.39
N GLU A 45 -7.90 -0.69 -6.19
CA GLU A 45 -8.13 0.75 -6.40
C GLU A 45 -9.03 1.45 -5.35
N LYS A 46 -8.59 1.48 -4.08
CA LYS A 46 -9.41 2.09 -3.03
C LYS A 46 -9.27 3.60 -3.05
N ALA A 47 -10.43 4.21 -3.23
CA ALA A 47 -10.74 5.63 -3.19
C ALA A 47 -10.00 6.43 -4.27
N GLN A 48 -10.71 6.70 -5.38
CA GLN A 48 -10.37 7.83 -6.24
C GLN A 48 -10.64 9.13 -5.47
N ILE A 49 -9.72 9.48 -4.57
CA ILE A 49 -9.73 10.76 -3.88
C ILE A 49 -9.45 11.81 -4.95
N HIS A 50 -10.36 12.78 -5.08
CA HIS A 50 -10.19 13.87 -6.03
C HIS A 50 -8.84 14.57 -5.76
N PRO A 51 -7.98 14.81 -6.78
CA PRO A 51 -6.63 15.37 -6.58
C PRO A 51 -6.61 16.67 -5.77
N LEU A 52 -7.63 17.51 -5.96
CA LEU A 52 -7.80 18.75 -5.22
C LEU A 52 -8.01 18.53 -3.71
N MET A 53 -8.73 17.47 -3.33
CA MET A 53 -9.00 17.16 -1.93
C MET A 53 -7.74 16.63 -1.24
N SER A 54 -6.94 15.81 -1.94
CA SER A 54 -5.61 15.40 -1.48
C SER A 54 -4.67 16.59 -1.31
N PHE A 55 -4.65 17.51 -2.28
CA PHE A 55 -3.83 18.72 -2.23
C PHE A 55 -4.19 19.61 -1.04
N LEU A 56 -5.48 19.92 -0.86
CA LEU A 56 -5.95 20.72 0.28
C LEU A 56 -5.65 20.05 1.62
N THR A 57 -5.76 18.72 1.69
CA THR A 57 -5.45 17.95 2.89
C THR A 57 -3.97 18.03 3.25
N ILE A 58 -3.08 17.87 2.27
CA ILE A 58 -1.64 17.98 2.49
C ILE A 58 -1.26 19.41 2.91
N LEU A 59 -1.77 20.43 2.22
CA LEU A 59 -1.54 21.82 2.60
C LEU A 59 -2.05 22.11 4.02
N GLY A 60 -3.30 21.76 4.32
CA GLY A 60 -3.90 21.96 5.64
C GLY A 60 -3.15 21.20 6.75
N GLY A 61 -2.69 19.98 6.45
CA GLY A 61 -1.85 19.18 7.36
C GLY A 61 -0.52 19.85 7.67
N ILE A 62 0.15 20.39 6.64
CA ILE A 62 1.41 21.11 6.80
C ILE A 62 1.21 22.40 7.61
N PHE A 63 0.15 23.16 7.34
CA PHE A 63 -0.14 24.39 8.09
C PHE A 63 -0.46 24.14 9.57
N THR A 64 -1.08 23.01 9.90
CA THR A 64 -1.51 22.69 11.28
C THR A 64 -0.45 21.96 12.09
N MET A 65 0.30 21.04 11.48
CA MET A 65 1.21 20.13 12.19
C MET A 65 2.65 20.18 11.65
N GLY A 66 2.96 20.98 10.63
CA GLY A 66 4.27 21.05 9.99
C GLY A 66 4.59 19.80 9.16
N LEU A 67 5.87 19.41 9.11
CA LEU A 67 6.33 18.27 8.30
C LEU A 67 5.60 16.93 8.59
N PRO A 68 5.30 16.56 9.85
CA PRO A 68 4.50 15.37 10.16
C PRO A 68 3.10 15.37 9.50
N GLY A 69 2.53 16.55 9.28
CA GLY A 69 1.23 16.72 8.65
C GLY A 69 1.15 16.15 7.24
N LEU A 70 2.29 16.01 6.54
CA LEU A 70 2.36 15.43 5.19
C LEU A 70 1.97 13.94 5.20
N ILE A 71 2.25 13.22 6.28
CA ILE A 71 1.93 11.79 6.43
C ILE A 71 0.59 11.62 7.15
N VAL A 72 0.38 12.39 8.22
CA VAL A 72 -0.79 12.23 9.10
C VAL A 72 -2.08 12.69 8.40
N ALA A 73 -2.04 13.75 7.59
CA ALA A 73 -3.25 14.31 6.99
C ALA A 73 -3.88 13.39 5.91
N PRO A 74 -3.14 12.81 4.95
CA PRO A 74 -3.70 11.83 4.02
C PRO A 74 -4.26 10.58 4.71
N TYR A 75 -3.65 10.17 5.82
CA TYR A 75 -4.11 9.03 6.61
C TYR A 75 -5.48 9.31 7.25
N LEU A 76 -5.63 10.47 7.89
CA LEU A 76 -6.91 10.92 8.45
C LEU A 76 -7.99 11.09 7.38
N LEU A 77 -7.65 11.66 6.22
CA LEU A 77 -8.58 11.79 5.10
C LEU A 77 -9.07 10.42 4.60
N SER A 78 -8.16 9.46 4.44
CA SER A 78 -8.50 8.09 4.04
C SER A 78 -9.48 7.45 5.02
N LEU A 79 -9.25 7.60 6.33
CA LEU A 79 -10.16 7.11 7.36
C LEU A 79 -11.53 7.77 7.26
N ALA A 80 -11.59 9.10 7.18
CA ALA A 80 -12.85 9.84 7.07
C ALA A 80 -13.66 9.43 5.83
N LEU A 81 -13.01 9.31 4.68
CA LEU A 81 -13.64 8.86 3.43
C LEU A 81 -14.10 7.40 3.52
N THR A 82 -13.32 6.54 4.18
CA THR A 82 -13.70 5.14 4.41
C THR A 82 -14.93 5.05 5.32
N PHE A 83 -14.99 5.82 6.40
CA PHE A 83 -16.18 5.91 7.25
C PHE A 83 -17.41 6.38 6.47
N LEU A 84 -17.27 7.45 5.68
CA LEU A 84 -18.36 7.93 4.82
C LEU A 84 -18.79 6.90 3.78
N HIS A 85 -17.83 6.16 3.21
CA HIS A 85 -18.11 5.11 2.26
C HIS A 85 -18.91 3.97 2.90
N ILE A 86 -18.52 3.52 4.08
CA ILE A 86 -19.26 2.50 4.85
C ILE A 86 -20.66 3.01 5.22
N TYR A 87 -20.78 4.26 5.70
CA TYR A 87 -22.07 4.85 6.02
C TYR A 87 -23.01 4.90 4.80
N LYS A 88 -22.49 5.33 3.64
CA LYS A 88 -23.25 5.33 2.38
C LYS A 88 -23.66 3.94 1.95
N LEU A 89 -22.82 2.92 2.15
CA LEU A 89 -23.15 1.53 1.84
C LEU A 89 -24.29 1.02 2.73
N GLU A 90 -24.23 1.29 4.04
CA GLU A 90 -25.24 0.86 5.00
C GLU A 90 -26.60 1.53 4.75
N TYR A 91 -26.59 2.85 4.55
CA TYR A 91 -27.81 3.65 4.37
C TYR A 91 -28.27 3.76 2.91
N LYS A 92 -27.63 3.05 1.97
CA LYS A 92 -27.99 3.10 0.55
C LYS A 92 -29.47 2.78 0.34
N SER A 93 -30.01 1.82 1.09
CA SER A 93 -31.41 1.40 1.02
C SER A 93 -32.42 2.47 1.50
N ILE A 94 -31.99 3.42 2.33
CA ILE A 94 -32.82 4.49 2.89
C ILE A 94 -32.64 5.79 2.09
N LEU A 95 -31.43 6.03 1.56
CA LEU A 95 -31.09 7.24 0.82
C LEU A 95 -31.59 7.23 -0.63
N ASP A 96 -31.76 6.05 -1.23
CA ASP A 96 -32.28 5.87 -2.60
C ASP A 96 -33.85 5.85 -2.65
N ARG A 97 -34.52 6.31 -1.58
CA ARG A 97 -35.99 6.40 -1.47
C ARG A 97 -36.45 7.85 -1.44
#